data_AF-A0A7W9IDV4-F1
#
_entry.id   AF-A0A7W9IDV4-F1
#
_cell.length_a   1.000
_cell.length_b   1.000
_cell.length_c   1.000
_cell.angle_alpha   90.00
_cell.angle_beta   90.00
_cell.angle_gamma   90.00
#
_symmetry.space_group_name_H-M   'P 1'
#
loop_
_entity.id
_entity.type
_entity.pdbx_description
1 polymer ?
#
loop_
_entity_poly.entity_id
_entity_poly.type
_entity_poly.pdbx_seq_one_letter_code
_entity_poly.pdbx_strand_id
1 'polypeptide(L)'
;MAGRISDEDIALVRERSPIADIVGEHIQLRNAGGGNLKGLCPFHDEKSPSFNVTPARGYWYCFGCGEGGDVITFVRRLEHLSFAEAVERLANRAGIQLRYEQGGYVPGREQGERSRLIEAHRAAAEFYAAKLSAAEAAPGRRFLSERGFERVDAERFGVGYAPAEWEALARHLMARGFTAAELIKGGLAKEGRRGPIDRFRGRLVWPIRDITGDVIGFGARKLNDAEDGPKYLNTPESPLYRKSEVLYGVDLAKREISKRSQAVIVEGYTDVMACHLSGVPTAVATCGTAFGEEHIKVLRRLLLDQSGSRGEVIFTFDGDAAGQKAALRAFAEEQKFVTQTFVAVQQDGLDPCDLRLKHGEAAVRDLVASREPLFAFAIRSVISRYDVSTNEGRLSALDAAAPIVAGIKDRSLRQLYAVDLDRWLGFNNERFVVDRIAEISATAAPARPQRPAGPRRVADLTDPGVRTEAEVLRLAVQRPALLGARFEAIGAEAFTLPEHVALHRLIIDAGGTAAAGPGGREWVDRLLAEADESLRGMVTRFAVEELRADLTSEERYASAMLAALEMISVTRAIEQLKSRMQRTNPVEEQQEYNRLFGELVALEQQRRVLRERAAGS
;
A
#
# COMPACT_ATOMS: atom_id res chain seq x y z
N MET A 1 18.51 5.29 7.52
CA MET A 1 18.27 6.61 6.90
C MET A 1 19.35 6.78 5.85
N ALA A 2 18.98 6.87 4.56
CA ALA A 2 19.96 7.21 3.52
C ALA A 2 20.55 8.60 3.85
N GLY A 3 21.87 8.76 3.73
CA GLY A 3 22.50 10.06 3.93
C GLY A 3 21.93 11.10 2.98
N ARG A 4 21.99 12.38 3.34
CA ARG A 4 21.59 13.45 2.42
C ARG A 4 22.70 13.65 1.39
N ILE A 5 22.39 13.55 0.10
CA ILE A 5 23.36 13.87 -0.98
C ILE A 5 23.72 15.36 -0.88
N SER A 6 24.99 15.70 -1.03
CA SER A 6 25.47 17.09 -0.98
C SER A 6 24.76 17.94 -2.03
N ASP A 7 24.31 19.12 -1.64
CA ASP A 7 23.59 20.04 -2.53
C ASP A 7 24.49 20.46 -3.72
N GLU A 8 25.83 20.48 -3.53
CA GLU A 8 26.82 20.75 -4.59
C GLU A 8 26.82 19.66 -5.67
N ASP A 9 26.78 18.38 -5.27
CA ASP A 9 26.78 17.27 -6.23
C ASP A 9 25.43 17.14 -6.92
N ILE A 10 24.32 17.45 -6.23
CA ILE A 10 22.99 17.54 -6.87
C ILE A 10 23.01 18.61 -7.97
N ALA A 11 23.62 19.77 -7.72
CA ALA A 11 23.76 20.82 -8.72
C ALA A 11 24.65 20.38 -9.90
N LEU A 12 25.78 19.72 -9.62
CA LEU A 12 26.67 19.19 -10.65
C LEU A 12 25.99 18.15 -11.53
N VAL A 13 25.19 17.25 -10.95
CA VAL A 13 24.40 16.25 -11.69
C VAL A 13 23.39 16.93 -12.62
N ARG A 14 22.73 18.00 -12.17
CA ARG A 14 21.80 18.79 -13.01
C ARG A 14 22.53 19.44 -14.17
N GLU A 15 23.69 20.02 -13.93
CA GLU A 15 24.51 20.68 -14.95
C GLU A 15 25.01 19.69 -16.00
N ARG A 16 25.49 18.52 -15.58
CA ARG A 16 26.02 17.47 -16.46
C ARG A 16 24.96 16.59 -17.11
N SER A 17 23.68 16.85 -16.85
CA SER A 17 22.56 16.13 -17.44
C SER A 17 21.66 17.11 -18.20
N PRO A 18 22.05 17.57 -19.40
CA PRO A 18 21.23 18.48 -20.18
C PRO A 18 19.84 17.87 -20.44
N ILE A 19 18.80 18.60 -20.02
CA ILE A 19 17.43 18.10 -20.07
C ILE A 19 16.98 17.73 -21.49
N ALA A 20 17.46 18.44 -22.51
CA ALA A 20 17.12 18.17 -23.91
C ALA A 20 17.63 16.79 -24.35
N ASP A 21 18.83 16.43 -23.92
CA ASP A 21 19.48 15.16 -24.27
C ASP A 21 18.75 14.01 -23.56
N ILE A 22 18.53 14.15 -22.25
CA ILE A 22 17.83 13.13 -21.46
C ILE A 22 16.40 12.90 -21.98
N VAL A 23 15.64 13.96 -22.25
CA VAL A 23 14.28 13.81 -22.79
C VAL A 23 14.30 13.24 -24.21
N GLY A 24 15.25 13.68 -25.04
CA GLY A 24 15.38 13.28 -26.45
C GLY A 24 15.66 11.79 -26.64
N GLU A 25 16.18 11.10 -25.63
CA GLU A 25 16.34 9.64 -25.64
C GLU A 25 15.02 8.87 -25.56
N HIS A 26 13.98 9.51 -25.01
CA HIS A 26 12.71 8.84 -24.73
C HIS A 26 11.58 9.29 -25.65
N ILE A 27 11.60 10.54 -26.11
CA ILE A 27 10.57 11.10 -26.98
C ILE A 27 11.20 11.91 -28.11
N GLN A 28 10.56 11.88 -29.27
CA GLN A 28 10.99 12.71 -30.40
C GLN A 28 10.64 14.18 -30.13
N LEU A 29 11.68 15.01 -29.98
CA LEU A 29 11.56 16.45 -29.82
C LEU A 29 11.69 17.18 -31.16
N ARG A 30 10.86 18.19 -31.37
CA ARG A 30 10.89 19.10 -32.53
C ARG A 30 11.10 20.53 -32.06
N ASN A 31 11.69 21.37 -32.90
CA ASN A 31 11.90 22.77 -32.57
C ASN A 31 10.55 23.51 -32.45
N ALA A 32 10.37 24.26 -31.37
CA ALA A 32 9.17 25.04 -31.07
C ALA A 32 9.38 26.56 -31.13
N GLY A 33 10.57 27.00 -31.59
CA GLY A 33 10.97 28.40 -31.64
C GLY A 33 11.57 28.92 -30.33
N GLY A 34 12.37 29.98 -30.42
CA GLY A 34 12.97 30.64 -29.23
C GLY A 34 13.93 29.77 -28.43
N GLY A 35 14.49 28.71 -29.03
CA GLY A 35 15.36 27.75 -28.35
C GLY A 35 14.62 26.65 -27.57
N ASN A 36 13.27 26.64 -27.61
CA ASN A 36 12.47 25.59 -26.99
C ASN A 36 12.27 24.39 -27.93
N LEU A 37 12.06 23.23 -27.31
CA LEU A 37 11.74 21.98 -27.99
C LEU A 37 10.36 21.51 -27.55
N LYS A 38 9.64 20.80 -28.41
CA LYS A 38 8.30 20.26 -28.12
C LYS A 38 8.12 18.85 -28.65
N GLY A 39 7.40 18.01 -27.92
CA GLY A 39 7.11 16.62 -28.27
C GLY A 39 5.76 16.16 -27.72
N LEU A 40 5.45 14.88 -27.94
CA LEU A 40 4.34 14.22 -27.25
C LEU A 40 4.75 13.92 -25.81
N CYS A 41 3.84 14.15 -24.88
CA CYS A 41 4.09 13.91 -23.47
C CYS A 41 4.27 12.42 -23.17
N PRO A 42 5.32 12.01 -22.45
CA PRO A 42 5.50 10.62 -22.05
C PRO A 42 4.63 10.21 -20.85
N PHE A 43 3.97 11.18 -20.20
CA PHE A 43 3.26 10.98 -18.92
C PHE A 43 1.73 10.91 -19.06
N HIS A 44 1.18 11.23 -20.24
CA HIS A 44 -0.24 11.06 -20.52
C HIS A 44 -0.45 10.83 -22.03
N ASP A 45 -1.59 10.27 -22.39
CA ASP A 45 -1.88 9.91 -23.79
C ASP A 45 -2.45 11.12 -24.54
N GLU A 46 -1.78 11.56 -25.60
CA GLU A 46 -2.18 12.71 -26.41
C GLU A 46 -1.83 12.55 -27.89
N LYS A 47 -2.57 13.23 -28.77
CA LYS A 47 -2.34 13.22 -30.23
C LYS A 47 -1.61 14.47 -30.74
N SER A 48 -1.70 15.57 -30.01
CA SER A 48 -1.04 16.82 -30.33
C SER A 48 0.12 17.06 -29.36
N PRO A 49 1.32 17.45 -29.82
CA PRO A 49 2.42 17.77 -28.93
C PRO A 49 2.03 18.85 -27.91
N SER A 50 2.08 18.56 -26.61
CA SER A 50 1.91 19.56 -25.54
C SER A 50 3.12 19.64 -24.59
N PHE A 51 4.05 18.70 -24.70
CA PHE A 51 5.25 18.63 -23.89
C PHE A 51 6.33 19.58 -24.39
N ASN A 52 6.64 20.64 -23.64
CA ASN A 52 7.70 21.60 -23.97
C ASN A 52 8.92 21.38 -23.08
N VAL A 53 10.11 21.46 -23.69
CA VAL A 53 11.41 21.47 -23.02
C VAL A 53 12.07 22.81 -23.30
N THR A 54 12.57 23.47 -22.27
CA THR A 54 13.33 24.72 -22.35
C THR A 54 14.79 24.44 -21.94
N PRO A 55 15.67 24.08 -22.90
CA PRO A 55 17.05 23.67 -22.60
C PRO A 55 17.82 24.74 -21.82
N ALA A 56 17.68 26.02 -22.20
CA ALA A 56 18.35 27.14 -21.55
C ALA A 56 17.98 27.33 -20.08
N ARG A 57 16.79 26.87 -19.66
CA ARG A 57 16.34 26.92 -18.27
C ARG A 57 16.56 25.59 -17.54
N GLY A 58 16.78 24.48 -18.25
CA GLY A 58 16.88 23.15 -17.66
C GLY A 58 15.53 22.58 -17.19
N TYR A 59 14.40 23.08 -17.72
CA TYR A 59 13.05 22.67 -17.30
C TYR A 59 12.21 22.11 -18.46
N TRP A 60 11.23 21.28 -18.11
CA TRP A 60 10.14 20.84 -18.98
C TRP A 60 8.78 21.19 -18.36
N TYR A 61 7.78 21.36 -19.22
CA TYR A 61 6.40 21.56 -18.83
C TYR A 61 5.46 21.00 -19.90
N CYS A 62 4.43 20.27 -19.46
CA CYS A 62 3.41 19.71 -20.31
C CYS A 62 2.11 20.52 -20.18
N PHE A 63 1.70 21.18 -21.27
CA PHE A 63 0.46 21.97 -21.28
C PHE A 63 -0.82 21.12 -21.33
N GLY A 64 -0.72 19.81 -21.62
CA GLY A 64 -1.86 18.89 -21.63
C GLY A 64 -2.23 18.39 -20.23
N CYS A 65 -1.25 17.92 -19.45
CA CYS A 65 -1.48 17.36 -18.11
C CYS A 65 -1.10 18.30 -16.95
N GLY A 66 -0.52 19.47 -17.23
CA GLY A 66 -0.16 20.47 -16.22
C GLY A 66 1.13 20.17 -15.44
N GLU A 67 1.83 19.10 -15.79
CA GLU A 67 3.03 18.64 -15.09
C GLU A 67 4.31 19.32 -15.58
N GLY A 68 5.29 19.49 -14.70
CA GLY A 68 6.58 20.09 -15.05
C GLY A 68 7.66 19.86 -14.01
N GLY A 69 8.90 20.13 -14.41
CA GLY A 69 10.05 20.00 -13.53
C GLY A 69 11.38 20.10 -14.25
N ASP A 70 12.45 19.79 -13.53
CA ASP A 70 13.80 19.69 -14.07
C ASP A 70 14.11 18.26 -14.58
N VAL A 71 15.37 18.04 -14.99
CA VAL A 71 15.87 16.74 -15.46
C VAL A 71 15.75 15.62 -14.42
N ILE A 72 15.94 15.91 -13.12
CA ILE A 72 15.77 14.91 -12.06
C ILE A 72 14.29 14.56 -11.94
N THR A 73 13.41 15.56 -11.89
CA THR A 73 11.95 15.33 -11.85
C THR A 73 11.46 14.57 -13.07
N PHE A 74 12.03 14.82 -14.25
CA PHE A 74 11.75 14.05 -15.46
C PHE A 74 12.09 12.58 -15.28
N VAL A 75 13.34 12.25 -14.90
CA VAL A 75 13.81 10.87 -14.72
C VAL A 75 13.05 10.17 -13.60
N ARG A 76 12.79 10.86 -12.48
CA ARG A 76 11.97 10.34 -11.37
C ARG A 76 10.61 9.87 -11.86
N ARG A 77 9.92 10.72 -12.64
CA ARG A 77 8.57 10.40 -13.13
C ARG A 77 8.58 9.38 -14.24
N LEU A 78 9.56 9.44 -15.13
CA LEU A 78 9.64 8.53 -16.26
C LEU A 78 10.00 7.11 -15.81
N GLU A 79 10.85 7.00 -14.81
CA GLU A 79 11.40 5.72 -14.38
C GLU A 79 10.87 5.21 -13.03
N HIS A 80 10.02 6.00 -12.38
CA HIS A 80 9.43 5.74 -11.06
C HIS A 80 10.49 5.63 -9.95
N LEU A 81 11.42 6.58 -9.92
CA LEU A 81 12.52 6.63 -8.96
C LEU A 81 12.26 7.65 -7.86
N SER A 82 12.74 7.34 -6.65
CA SER A 82 12.87 8.34 -5.59
C SER A 82 13.87 9.43 -6.01
N PHE A 83 13.90 10.53 -5.25
CA PHE A 83 14.81 11.64 -5.56
C PHE A 83 16.28 11.20 -5.54
N ALA A 84 16.69 10.46 -4.52
CA ALA A 84 18.06 9.96 -4.40
C ALA A 84 18.42 9.00 -5.55
N GLU A 85 17.54 8.05 -5.87
CA GLU A 85 17.77 7.09 -6.96
C GLU A 85 17.88 7.78 -8.33
N ALA A 86 17.08 8.81 -8.60
CA ALA A 86 17.19 9.57 -9.85
C ALA A 86 18.47 10.40 -9.92
N VAL A 87 18.91 10.99 -8.80
CA VAL A 87 20.20 11.69 -8.73
C VAL A 87 21.36 10.71 -8.93
N GLU A 88 21.32 9.55 -8.29
CA GLU A 88 22.32 8.48 -8.45
C GLU A 88 22.38 7.95 -9.88
N ARG A 89 21.23 7.74 -10.53
CA ARG A 89 21.17 7.30 -11.92
C ARG A 89 21.79 8.32 -12.88
N LEU A 90 21.43 9.59 -12.72
CA LEU A 90 21.99 10.68 -13.53
C LEU A 90 23.48 10.88 -13.24
N ALA A 91 23.92 10.74 -11.98
CA ALA A 91 25.32 10.80 -11.59
C ALA A 91 26.15 9.68 -12.25
N ASN A 92 25.67 8.43 -12.19
CA ASN A 92 26.32 7.29 -12.84
C ASN A 92 26.46 7.50 -14.35
N ARG A 93 25.40 8.03 -14.98
CA ARG A 93 25.41 8.36 -16.41
C ARG A 93 26.43 9.47 -16.74
N ALA A 94 26.50 10.49 -15.90
CA ALA A 94 27.41 11.62 -16.07
C ALA A 94 28.85 11.35 -15.59
N GLY A 95 29.12 10.18 -15.00
CA GLY A 95 30.41 9.84 -14.39
C GLY A 95 30.75 10.65 -13.13
N ILE A 96 29.74 11.12 -12.40
CA ILE A 96 29.89 11.91 -11.17
C ILE A 96 29.85 10.98 -9.95
N GLN A 97 30.82 11.11 -9.04
CA GLN A 97 30.75 10.48 -7.72
C GLN A 97 30.05 11.41 -6.73
N LEU A 98 29.05 10.87 -6.01
CA LEU A 98 28.23 11.63 -5.06
C LEU A 98 28.80 11.57 -3.63
N ARG A 99 28.81 12.72 -2.95
CA ARG A 99 29.14 12.90 -1.54
C ARG A 99 27.85 13.04 -0.73
N TYR A 100 27.85 12.52 0.51
CA TYR A 100 26.69 12.55 1.39
C TYR A 100 27.06 13.24 2.72
N GLU A 101 26.21 14.17 3.18
CA GLU A 101 26.40 14.98 4.38
C GLU A 101 25.53 14.43 5.54
N GLN A 102 26.21 13.99 6.61
CA GLN A 102 25.70 13.40 7.86
C GLN A 102 24.86 12.10 7.75
N GLY A 103 25.32 11.10 8.50
CA GLY A 103 24.80 9.73 8.56
C GLY A 103 25.97 8.76 8.31
N GLY A 104 26.28 7.89 9.27
CA GLY A 104 27.48 7.03 9.31
C GLY A 104 27.53 5.96 8.21
N TYR A 105 27.65 6.39 6.97
CA TYR A 105 27.80 5.62 5.75
C TYR A 105 28.85 6.34 4.90
N VAL A 106 29.97 5.69 4.57
CA VAL A 106 31.07 6.30 3.79
C VAL A 106 30.88 5.89 2.32
N PRO A 107 30.28 6.74 1.47
CA PRO A 107 29.67 6.31 0.20
C PRO A 107 30.66 6.00 -0.92
N GLY A 108 31.91 6.47 -0.82
CA GLY A 108 32.90 6.30 -1.90
C GLY A 108 33.40 4.85 -2.09
N ARG A 109 33.36 4.00 -1.05
CA ARG A 109 33.74 2.58 -1.15
C ARG A 109 32.55 1.68 -1.45
N GLU A 110 31.39 1.96 -0.86
CA GLU A 110 30.20 1.11 -0.98
C GLU A 110 29.39 1.35 -2.28
N GLN A 111 29.38 2.56 -2.86
CA GLN A 111 28.82 2.76 -4.21
C GLN A 111 29.68 2.11 -5.29
N GLY A 112 31.01 2.18 -5.17
CA GLY A 112 31.93 1.47 -6.06
C GLY A 112 31.75 -0.04 -5.97
N GLU A 113 31.62 -0.56 -4.76
CA GLU A 113 31.35 -1.99 -4.52
C GLU A 113 29.99 -2.41 -5.07
N ARG A 114 28.89 -1.68 -4.78
CA ARG A 114 27.56 -2.01 -5.30
C ARG A 114 27.54 -2.03 -6.83
N SER A 115 28.13 -1.01 -7.45
CA SER A 115 28.24 -0.90 -8.92
C SER A 115 29.04 -2.07 -9.50
N ARG A 116 30.13 -2.46 -8.84
CA ARG A 116 30.94 -3.61 -9.25
C ARG A 116 30.18 -4.94 -9.14
N LEU A 117 29.38 -5.11 -8.09
CA LEU A 117 28.51 -6.29 -7.94
C LEU A 117 27.42 -6.32 -9.02
N ILE A 118 26.83 -5.18 -9.39
CA ILE A 118 25.85 -5.10 -10.49
C ILE A 118 26.50 -5.48 -11.82
N GLU A 119 27.71 -4.98 -12.08
CA GLU A 119 28.47 -5.34 -13.29
C GLU A 119 28.74 -6.86 -13.35
N ALA A 120 29.11 -7.47 -12.22
CA ALA A 120 29.30 -8.92 -12.12
C ALA A 120 28.01 -9.69 -12.41
N HIS A 121 26.86 -9.22 -11.90
CA HIS A 121 25.56 -9.84 -12.17
C HIS A 121 25.12 -9.67 -13.62
N ARG A 122 25.38 -8.52 -14.24
CA ARG A 122 25.14 -8.29 -15.67
C ARG A 122 25.96 -9.25 -16.52
N ALA A 123 27.27 -9.37 -16.24
CA ALA A 123 28.16 -10.31 -16.90
C ALA A 123 27.73 -11.78 -16.69
N ALA A 124 27.21 -12.12 -15.49
CA ALA A 124 26.67 -13.45 -15.22
C ALA A 124 25.39 -13.74 -16.01
N ALA A 125 24.50 -12.76 -16.15
CA ALA A 125 23.28 -12.89 -16.95
C ALA A 125 23.62 -13.11 -18.44
N GLU A 126 24.57 -12.35 -18.99
CA GLU A 126 25.09 -12.54 -20.36
C GLU A 126 25.66 -13.96 -20.55
N PHE A 127 26.47 -14.41 -19.59
CA PHE A 127 27.05 -15.75 -19.60
C PHE A 127 25.95 -16.83 -19.62
N TYR A 128 24.99 -16.78 -18.70
CA TYR A 128 23.93 -17.78 -18.62
C TYR A 128 23.03 -17.75 -19.85
N ALA A 129 22.67 -16.58 -20.37
CA ALA A 129 21.89 -16.45 -21.60
C ALA A 129 22.60 -17.11 -22.79
N ALA A 130 23.91 -16.87 -22.96
CA ALA A 130 24.71 -17.50 -24.02
C ALA A 130 24.75 -19.04 -23.88
N LYS A 131 24.80 -19.55 -22.64
CA LYS A 131 24.82 -20.99 -22.37
C LYS A 131 23.50 -21.71 -22.67
N LEU A 132 22.37 -21.00 -22.80
CA LEU A 132 21.10 -21.62 -23.15
C LEU A 132 21.11 -22.27 -24.55
N SER A 133 21.99 -21.82 -25.45
CA SER A 133 22.15 -22.40 -26.80
C SER A 133 23.09 -23.62 -26.84
N ALA A 134 23.79 -23.94 -25.74
CA ALA A 134 24.72 -25.06 -25.68
C ALA A 134 24.01 -26.41 -25.77
N ALA A 135 24.71 -27.46 -26.20
CA ALA A 135 24.14 -28.82 -26.28
C ALA A 135 23.63 -29.33 -24.93
N GLU A 136 24.38 -29.06 -23.85
CA GLU A 136 24.03 -29.42 -22.46
C GLU A 136 22.71 -28.80 -21.98
N ALA A 137 22.34 -27.62 -22.51
CA ALA A 137 21.12 -26.91 -22.17
C ALA A 137 19.85 -27.48 -22.87
N ALA A 138 19.96 -28.57 -23.63
CA ALA A 138 18.83 -29.18 -24.33
C ALA A 138 17.63 -29.53 -23.42
N PRO A 139 17.80 -30.05 -22.18
CA PRO A 139 16.67 -30.26 -21.27
C PRO A 139 15.99 -28.94 -20.87
N GLY A 140 16.75 -27.86 -20.71
CA GLY A 140 16.22 -26.53 -20.38
C GLY A 140 15.39 -25.94 -21.51
N ARG A 141 15.87 -26.04 -22.76
CA ARG A 141 15.10 -25.62 -23.95
C ARG A 141 13.83 -26.46 -24.13
N ARG A 142 13.92 -27.77 -23.89
CA ARG A 142 12.74 -28.66 -23.93
C ARG A 142 11.69 -28.23 -22.91
N PHE A 143 12.10 -28.00 -21.66
CA PHE A 143 11.22 -27.52 -20.60
C PHE A 143 10.48 -26.22 -20.99
N LEU A 144 11.18 -25.26 -21.60
CA LEU A 144 10.57 -24.02 -22.10
C LEU A 144 9.56 -24.30 -23.22
N SER A 145 9.94 -25.12 -24.21
CA SER A 145 9.07 -25.45 -25.35
C SER A 145 7.83 -26.23 -24.95
N GLU A 146 7.93 -27.16 -24.00
CA GLU A 146 6.78 -27.91 -23.44
C GLU A 146 5.79 -26.98 -22.72
N ARG A 147 6.27 -25.82 -22.26
CA ARG A 147 5.45 -24.74 -21.69
C ARG A 147 5.08 -23.63 -22.68
N GLY A 148 5.32 -23.88 -23.96
CA GLY A 148 4.94 -22.99 -25.06
C GLY A 148 5.77 -21.70 -25.12
N PHE A 149 6.96 -21.69 -24.52
CA PHE A 149 7.88 -20.55 -24.62
C PHE A 149 8.88 -20.79 -25.75
N GLU A 150 8.94 -19.83 -26.67
CA GLU A 150 9.87 -19.84 -27.77
C GLU A 150 11.22 -19.22 -27.38
N ARG A 151 12.19 -19.31 -28.29
CA ARG A 151 13.50 -18.69 -28.10
C ARG A 151 13.40 -17.18 -27.88
N VAL A 152 12.53 -16.50 -28.63
CA VAL A 152 12.33 -15.05 -28.49
C VAL A 152 11.80 -14.66 -27.12
N ASP A 153 10.99 -15.53 -26.50
CA ASP A 153 10.49 -15.33 -25.14
C ASP A 153 11.62 -15.49 -24.13
N ALA A 154 12.41 -16.57 -24.26
CA ALA A 154 13.59 -16.78 -23.42
C ALA A 154 14.55 -15.57 -23.49
N GLU A 155 14.78 -15.01 -24.67
CA GLU A 155 15.60 -13.81 -24.87
C GLU A 155 14.98 -12.57 -24.19
N ARG A 156 13.67 -12.34 -24.38
CA ARG A 156 12.94 -11.22 -23.76
C ARG A 156 13.03 -11.21 -22.23
N PHE A 157 12.90 -12.38 -21.59
CA PHE A 157 12.97 -12.51 -20.14
C PHE A 157 14.39 -12.78 -19.61
N GLY A 158 15.38 -12.84 -20.52
CA GLY A 158 16.79 -13.09 -20.19
C GLY A 158 17.07 -14.49 -19.63
N VAL A 159 16.21 -15.47 -19.93
CA VAL A 159 16.36 -16.85 -19.46
C VAL A 159 17.68 -17.43 -19.97
N GLY A 160 18.41 -18.06 -19.07
CA GLY A 160 19.71 -18.65 -19.32
C GLY A 160 19.84 -20.07 -18.79
N TYR A 161 21.01 -20.67 -18.96
CA TYR A 161 21.35 -21.98 -18.43
C TYR A 161 22.65 -21.92 -17.63
N ALA A 162 22.62 -22.45 -16.41
CA ALA A 162 23.81 -22.66 -15.61
C ALA A 162 24.41 -24.05 -15.92
N PRO A 163 25.64 -24.13 -16.48
CA PRO A 163 26.32 -25.40 -16.74
C PRO A 163 26.46 -26.26 -15.48
N ALA A 164 26.54 -27.59 -15.61
CA ALA A 164 26.72 -28.48 -14.46
C ALA A 164 28.13 -28.43 -13.85
N GLU A 165 29.08 -27.78 -14.54
CA GLU A 165 30.45 -27.53 -14.07
C GLU A 165 30.51 -26.78 -12.74
N TRP A 166 31.57 -27.04 -11.96
CA TRP A 166 31.71 -26.48 -10.60
C TRP A 166 32.12 -25.00 -10.55
N GLU A 167 32.79 -24.49 -11.59
CA GLU A 167 33.48 -23.19 -11.56
C GLU A 167 33.34 -22.44 -12.89
N ALA A 168 32.36 -22.79 -13.72
CA ALA A 168 32.27 -22.26 -15.08
C ALA A 168 32.00 -20.74 -15.09
N LEU A 169 31.06 -20.27 -14.29
CA LEU A 169 30.79 -18.84 -14.11
C LEU A 169 31.94 -18.17 -13.36
N ALA A 170 32.39 -18.76 -12.24
CA ALA A 170 33.46 -18.19 -11.43
C ALA A 170 34.73 -17.93 -12.26
N ARG A 171 35.17 -18.91 -13.04
CA ARG A 171 36.31 -18.79 -13.96
C ARG A 171 36.08 -17.71 -15.01
N HIS A 172 34.88 -17.66 -15.60
CA HIS A 172 34.53 -16.66 -16.60
C HIS A 172 34.59 -15.23 -16.05
N LEU A 173 34.03 -14.99 -14.86
CA LEU A 173 34.02 -13.67 -14.24
C LEU A 173 35.39 -13.28 -13.70
N MET A 174 36.15 -14.22 -13.11
CA MET A 174 37.51 -13.94 -12.67
C MET A 174 38.44 -13.57 -13.83
N ALA A 175 38.26 -14.19 -15.00
CA ALA A 175 38.97 -13.79 -16.22
C ALA A 175 38.61 -12.37 -16.71
N ARG A 176 37.44 -11.84 -16.30
CA ARG A 176 37.00 -10.44 -16.53
C ARG A 176 37.41 -9.49 -15.40
N GLY A 177 38.26 -9.93 -14.47
CA GLY A 177 38.81 -9.10 -13.40
C GLY A 177 37.93 -8.96 -12.15
N PHE A 178 36.88 -9.77 -12.00
CA PHE A 178 36.13 -9.85 -10.74
C PHE A 178 36.87 -10.74 -9.73
N THR A 179 36.86 -10.36 -8.46
CA THR A 179 37.51 -11.13 -7.39
C THR A 179 36.59 -12.21 -6.84
N ALA A 180 37.15 -13.29 -6.29
CA ALA A 180 36.37 -14.33 -5.63
C ALA A 180 35.48 -13.79 -4.50
N ALA A 181 35.97 -12.78 -3.76
CA ALA A 181 35.23 -12.11 -2.70
C ALA A 181 33.98 -11.40 -3.23
N GLU A 182 34.08 -10.70 -4.37
CA GLU A 182 32.92 -10.06 -5.03
C GLU A 182 31.89 -11.10 -5.45
N LEU A 183 32.32 -12.21 -6.05
CA LEU A 183 31.41 -13.28 -6.51
C LEU A 183 30.66 -13.94 -5.35
N ILE A 184 31.35 -14.20 -4.23
CA ILE A 184 30.74 -14.78 -3.03
C ILE A 184 29.81 -13.78 -2.35
N LYS A 185 30.25 -12.52 -2.18
CA LYS A 185 29.44 -11.45 -1.56
C LYS A 185 28.19 -11.14 -2.36
N GLY A 186 28.26 -11.16 -3.68
CA GLY A 186 27.12 -11.01 -4.58
C GLY A 186 26.20 -12.23 -4.65
N GLY A 187 26.62 -13.38 -4.11
CA GLY A 187 25.83 -14.62 -4.12
C GLY A 187 25.90 -15.42 -5.43
N LEU A 188 26.81 -15.07 -6.34
CA LEU A 188 27.07 -15.79 -7.60
C LEU A 188 27.87 -17.08 -7.38
N ALA A 189 28.73 -17.09 -6.36
CA ALA A 189 29.55 -18.24 -5.97
C ALA A 189 29.41 -18.56 -4.47
N LYS A 190 29.88 -19.74 -4.07
CA LYS A 190 30.12 -20.13 -2.67
C LYS A 190 31.60 -20.41 -2.46
N GLU A 191 32.05 -20.36 -1.22
CA GLU A 191 33.40 -20.80 -0.87
C GLU A 191 33.52 -22.32 -1.01
N GLY A 192 34.50 -22.77 -1.80
CA GLY A 192 34.89 -24.17 -1.96
C GLY A 192 36.31 -24.42 -1.45
N ARG A 193 36.70 -25.68 -1.33
CA ARG A 193 38.00 -26.07 -0.77
C ARG A 193 39.22 -25.58 -1.57
N ARG A 194 39.05 -25.35 -2.87
CA ARG A 194 40.12 -24.97 -3.80
C ARG A 194 39.90 -23.61 -4.47
N GLY A 195 38.84 -22.90 -4.08
CA GLY A 195 38.41 -21.66 -4.75
C GLY A 195 36.89 -21.50 -4.76
N PRO A 196 36.40 -20.41 -5.37
CA PRO A 196 34.96 -20.16 -5.49
C PRO A 196 34.29 -21.19 -6.42
N ILE A 197 33.17 -21.75 -5.97
CA ILE A 197 32.34 -22.67 -6.75
C ILE A 197 31.01 -22.00 -7.13
N ASP A 198 30.50 -22.30 -8.30
CA ASP A 198 29.26 -21.72 -8.82
C ASP A 198 28.06 -22.07 -7.93
N ARG A 199 27.25 -21.05 -7.61
CA ARG A 199 26.02 -21.20 -6.82
C ARG A 199 24.99 -22.06 -7.56
N PHE A 200 24.82 -21.79 -8.85
CA PHE A 200 23.84 -22.42 -9.73
C PHE A 200 24.57 -23.34 -10.70
N ARG A 201 24.10 -24.59 -10.80
CA ARG A 201 24.67 -25.63 -11.66
C ARG A 201 23.58 -26.55 -12.17
N GLY A 202 23.66 -26.94 -13.45
CA GLY A 202 22.70 -27.86 -14.09
C GLY A 202 21.25 -27.35 -14.12
N ARG A 203 21.06 -26.03 -14.16
CA ARG A 203 19.76 -25.39 -13.90
C ARG A 203 19.38 -24.41 -15.00
N LEU A 204 18.07 -24.29 -15.26
CA LEU A 204 17.53 -23.17 -16.01
C LEU A 204 17.47 -21.94 -15.09
N VAL A 205 17.88 -20.78 -15.57
CA VAL A 205 18.13 -19.58 -14.77
C VAL A 205 17.30 -18.40 -15.28
N TRP A 206 16.62 -17.71 -14.39
CA TRP A 206 15.94 -16.44 -14.64
C TRP A 206 16.68 -15.30 -13.94
N PRO A 207 17.11 -14.25 -14.64
CA PRO A 207 17.68 -13.07 -14.02
C PRO A 207 16.58 -12.31 -13.29
N ILE A 208 16.85 -11.97 -12.03
CA ILE A 208 15.95 -11.15 -11.22
C ILE A 208 16.49 -9.73 -11.24
N ARG A 209 15.65 -8.80 -11.71
CA ARG A 209 16.00 -7.39 -11.91
C ARG A 209 15.30 -6.51 -10.88
N ASP A 210 15.95 -5.43 -10.51
CA ASP A 210 15.30 -4.37 -9.72
C ASP A 210 14.41 -3.48 -10.60
N ILE A 211 13.75 -2.49 -9.99
CA ILE A 211 12.89 -1.54 -10.70
C ILE A 211 13.62 -0.73 -11.77
N THR A 212 14.95 -0.59 -11.68
CA THR A 212 15.77 0.14 -12.65
C THR A 212 16.14 -0.71 -13.87
N GLY A 213 15.97 -2.04 -13.77
CA GLY A 213 16.29 -3.03 -14.79
C GLY A 213 17.65 -3.72 -14.59
N ASP A 214 18.41 -3.33 -13.56
CA ASP A 214 19.70 -3.94 -13.24
C ASP A 214 19.49 -5.35 -12.65
N VAL A 215 20.34 -6.30 -13.06
CA VAL A 215 20.29 -7.68 -12.55
C VAL A 215 20.90 -7.69 -11.15
N ILE A 216 20.09 -8.08 -10.17
CA ILE A 216 20.46 -8.09 -8.75
C ILE A 216 20.53 -9.49 -8.16
N GLY A 217 20.06 -10.50 -8.89
CA GLY A 217 20.08 -11.89 -8.47
C GLY A 217 19.52 -12.82 -9.54
N PHE A 218 19.33 -14.08 -9.19
CA PHE A 218 18.87 -15.13 -10.08
C PHE A 218 17.96 -16.12 -9.36
N GLY A 219 16.96 -16.60 -10.07
CA GLY A 219 16.16 -17.78 -9.71
C GLY A 219 16.53 -18.94 -10.61
N ALA A 220 16.78 -20.12 -10.05
CA ALA A 220 17.30 -21.27 -10.80
C ALA A 220 16.50 -22.55 -10.54
N ARG A 221 15.89 -23.09 -11.60
CA ARG A 221 15.07 -24.31 -11.56
C ARG A 221 15.91 -25.54 -11.91
N LYS A 222 15.80 -26.57 -11.08
CA LYS A 222 16.36 -27.90 -11.35
C LYS A 222 15.67 -28.52 -12.58
N LEU A 223 16.43 -29.16 -13.45
CA LEU A 223 15.90 -29.81 -14.67
C LEU A 223 15.84 -31.34 -14.54
N ASN A 224 16.66 -31.92 -13.66
CA ASN A 224 16.71 -33.35 -13.40
C ASN A 224 16.29 -33.64 -11.95
N ASP A 225 15.17 -34.37 -11.78
CA ASP A 225 14.66 -34.67 -10.45
C ASP A 225 15.55 -35.61 -9.64
N ALA A 226 16.39 -36.41 -10.31
CA ALA A 226 17.36 -37.30 -9.67
C ALA A 226 18.56 -36.57 -9.04
N GLU A 227 18.80 -35.31 -9.39
CA GLU A 227 19.87 -34.51 -8.76
C GLU A 227 19.44 -33.96 -7.40
N ASP A 228 20.36 -33.95 -6.43
CA ASP A 228 20.09 -33.43 -5.10
C ASP A 228 19.81 -31.90 -5.09
N GLY A 229 18.97 -31.48 -4.14
CA GLY A 229 18.68 -30.08 -3.86
C GLY A 229 17.28 -29.61 -4.29
N PRO A 230 16.94 -28.34 -4.00
CA PRO A 230 15.57 -27.85 -4.12
C PRO A 230 15.16 -27.66 -5.59
N LYS A 231 13.85 -27.77 -5.85
CA LYS A 231 13.23 -27.52 -7.17
C LYS A 231 13.60 -26.13 -7.71
N TYR A 232 13.50 -25.11 -6.86
CA TYR A 232 13.97 -23.75 -7.14
C TYR A 232 15.03 -23.33 -6.12
N LEU A 233 16.08 -22.66 -6.61
CA LEU A 233 17.14 -22.08 -5.81
C LEU A 233 17.30 -20.62 -6.21
N ASN A 234 17.22 -19.69 -5.26
CA ASN A 234 17.44 -18.27 -5.52
C ASN A 234 18.81 -17.82 -4.98
N THR A 235 19.28 -16.67 -5.47
CA THR A 235 20.40 -15.93 -4.86
C THR A 235 20.12 -15.76 -3.36
N PRO A 236 21.12 -16.00 -2.47
CA PRO A 236 20.96 -15.73 -1.04
C PRO A 236 20.83 -14.21 -0.79
N GLU A 237 20.46 -13.83 0.44
CA GLU A 237 20.53 -12.43 0.86
C GLU A 237 21.92 -11.86 0.59
N SER A 238 21.96 -10.69 -0.05
CA SER A 238 23.19 -10.01 -0.46
C SER A 238 23.01 -8.49 -0.42
N PRO A 239 24.07 -7.70 -0.63
CA PRO A 239 23.94 -6.25 -0.75
C PRO A 239 23.02 -5.80 -1.91
N LEU A 240 22.79 -6.66 -2.91
CA LEU A 240 21.91 -6.39 -4.05
C LEU A 240 20.54 -7.05 -3.94
N TYR A 241 20.47 -8.20 -3.28
CA TYR A 241 19.29 -9.07 -3.32
C TYR A 241 18.67 -9.23 -1.93
N ARG A 242 17.42 -8.79 -1.80
CA ARG A 242 16.60 -8.95 -0.60
C ARG A 242 15.31 -9.65 -0.94
N LYS A 243 15.16 -10.91 -0.52
CA LYS A 243 14.04 -11.75 -0.94
C LYS A 243 12.68 -11.19 -0.54
N SER A 244 12.61 -10.43 0.56
CA SER A 244 11.38 -9.79 1.06
C SER A 244 10.92 -8.59 0.24
N GLU A 245 11.79 -8.00 -0.58
CA GLU A 245 11.52 -6.75 -1.31
C GLU A 245 11.40 -7.00 -2.83
N VAL A 246 11.99 -8.08 -3.34
CA VAL A 246 12.18 -8.29 -4.77
C VAL A 246 11.01 -9.01 -5.43
N LEU A 247 10.49 -8.42 -6.50
CA LEU A 247 9.43 -8.95 -7.35
C LEU A 247 9.98 -9.24 -8.76
N TYR A 248 9.93 -10.49 -9.20
CA TYR A 248 10.29 -10.86 -10.56
C TYR A 248 9.32 -10.26 -11.58
N GLY A 249 9.85 -9.73 -12.68
CA GLY A 249 9.08 -9.07 -13.74
C GLY A 249 8.71 -7.62 -13.45
N VAL A 250 9.11 -7.05 -12.31
CA VAL A 250 8.80 -5.66 -11.95
C VAL A 250 9.40 -4.65 -12.93
N ASP A 251 10.57 -4.95 -13.48
CA ASP A 251 11.25 -4.14 -14.50
C ASP A 251 10.41 -4.02 -15.78
N LEU A 252 9.74 -5.11 -16.17
CA LEU A 252 8.84 -5.16 -17.31
C LEU A 252 7.48 -4.55 -16.98
N ALA A 253 7.00 -4.75 -15.75
CA ALA A 253 5.65 -4.43 -15.34
C ALA A 253 5.47 -2.98 -14.84
N LYS A 254 6.52 -2.32 -14.33
CA LYS A 254 6.42 -1.03 -13.61
C LYS A 254 5.60 0.02 -14.35
N ARG A 255 5.84 0.16 -15.66
CA ARG A 255 5.19 1.16 -16.51
C ARG A 255 3.70 0.85 -16.66
N GLU A 256 3.36 -0.41 -16.88
CA GLU A 256 1.98 -0.85 -17.06
C GLU A 256 1.23 -0.88 -15.73
N ILE A 257 1.89 -1.20 -14.61
CA ILE A 257 1.32 -1.11 -13.26
C ILE A 257 0.92 0.32 -12.95
N SER A 258 1.83 1.28 -13.20
CA SER A 258 1.54 2.70 -13.00
C SER A 258 0.42 3.18 -13.93
N LYS A 259 0.51 2.86 -15.24
CA LYS A 259 -0.47 3.28 -16.25
C LYS A 259 -1.88 2.73 -16.00
N ARG A 260 -2.00 1.45 -15.64
CA ARG A 260 -3.28 0.77 -15.42
C ARG A 260 -3.76 0.86 -13.98
N SER A 261 -2.96 1.39 -13.06
CA SER A 261 -3.19 1.32 -11.63
C SER A 261 -3.52 -0.12 -11.16
N GLN A 262 -2.84 -1.12 -11.72
CA GLN A 262 -3.16 -2.53 -11.49
C GLN A 262 -1.88 -3.36 -11.41
N ALA A 263 -1.74 -4.21 -10.40
CA ALA A 263 -0.70 -5.22 -10.30
C ALA A 263 -1.31 -6.62 -10.20
N VAL A 264 -0.75 -7.59 -10.92
CA VAL A 264 -1.16 -9.00 -10.86
C VAL A 264 -0.05 -9.81 -10.21
N ILE A 265 -0.34 -10.48 -9.10
CA ILE A 265 0.61 -11.28 -8.34
C ILE A 265 0.40 -12.74 -8.68
N VAL A 266 1.43 -13.37 -9.23
CA VAL A 266 1.43 -14.78 -9.64
C VAL A 266 2.52 -15.55 -8.86
N GLU A 267 2.46 -16.88 -8.87
CA GLU A 267 3.32 -17.72 -8.03
C GLU A 267 4.76 -17.83 -8.54
N GLY A 268 4.96 -18.03 -9.85
CA GLY A 268 6.24 -18.42 -10.42
C GLY A 268 6.75 -17.57 -11.58
N TYR A 269 8.03 -17.80 -11.92
CA TYR A 269 8.70 -17.15 -13.06
C TYR A 269 7.99 -17.44 -14.40
N THR A 270 7.55 -18.69 -14.61
CA THR A 270 6.82 -19.08 -15.83
C THR A 270 5.45 -18.43 -15.92
N ASP A 271 4.80 -18.17 -14.80
CA ASP A 271 3.47 -17.56 -14.77
C ASP A 271 3.56 -16.08 -15.15
N VAL A 272 4.60 -15.39 -14.67
CA VAL A 272 4.91 -14.02 -15.13
C VAL A 272 5.14 -14.02 -16.63
N MET A 273 5.95 -14.93 -17.16
CA MET A 273 6.16 -15.04 -18.61
C MET A 273 4.84 -15.26 -19.35
N ALA A 274 4.03 -16.23 -18.93
CA ALA A 274 2.75 -16.56 -19.54
C ALA A 274 1.77 -15.38 -19.52
N CYS A 275 1.65 -14.68 -18.39
CA CYS A 275 0.82 -13.49 -18.25
C CYS A 275 1.27 -12.36 -19.19
N HIS A 276 2.56 -12.04 -19.21
CA HIS A 276 3.09 -10.98 -20.08
C HIS A 276 2.90 -11.29 -21.57
N LEU A 277 3.08 -12.55 -21.98
CA LEU A 277 2.82 -12.99 -23.35
C LEU A 277 1.33 -12.98 -23.69
N SER A 278 0.46 -13.22 -22.71
CA SER A 278 -1.00 -13.20 -22.89
C SER A 278 -1.62 -11.79 -22.83
N GLY A 279 -0.81 -10.72 -22.75
CA GLY A 279 -1.31 -9.35 -22.67
C GLY A 279 -1.72 -8.88 -21.27
N VAL A 280 -1.23 -9.55 -20.23
CA VAL A 280 -1.29 -9.12 -18.82
C VAL A 280 0.11 -8.65 -18.38
N PRO A 281 0.59 -7.48 -18.84
CA PRO A 281 1.95 -7.00 -18.60
C PRO A 281 2.16 -6.44 -17.18
N THR A 282 1.12 -6.46 -16.35
CA THR A 282 1.14 -6.02 -14.95
C THR A 282 1.50 -7.16 -13.98
N ALA A 283 1.81 -8.35 -14.51
CA ALA A 283 2.12 -9.53 -13.73
C ALA A 283 3.54 -9.50 -13.15
N VAL A 284 3.65 -9.83 -11.86
CA VAL A 284 4.89 -9.97 -11.10
C VAL A 284 4.79 -11.15 -10.14
N ALA A 285 5.93 -11.72 -9.72
CA ALA A 285 5.97 -12.84 -8.78
C ALA A 285 6.96 -12.62 -7.64
N THR A 286 6.68 -13.19 -6.48
CA THR A 286 7.65 -13.25 -5.38
C THR A 286 8.74 -14.28 -5.66
N CYS A 287 9.98 -13.99 -5.26
CA CYS A 287 11.11 -14.87 -5.54
C CYS A 287 11.28 -15.95 -4.45
N GLY A 288 10.37 -16.94 -4.44
CA GLY A 288 10.42 -18.12 -3.58
C GLY A 288 10.10 -17.87 -2.10
N THR A 289 9.40 -16.79 -1.78
CA THR A 289 8.93 -16.44 -0.43
C THR A 289 7.43 -16.15 -0.48
N ALA A 290 6.76 -16.18 0.66
CA ALA A 290 5.40 -15.65 0.75
C ALA A 290 5.40 -14.14 0.45
N PHE A 291 4.34 -13.68 -0.20
CA PHE A 291 4.05 -12.25 -0.36
C PHE A 291 3.82 -11.59 1.01
N GLY A 292 4.28 -10.34 1.19
CA GLY A 292 4.34 -9.70 2.50
C GLY A 292 4.49 -8.18 2.43
N GLU A 293 4.57 -7.52 3.59
CA GLU A 293 4.52 -6.05 3.75
C GLU A 293 5.56 -5.30 2.89
N GLU A 294 6.80 -5.77 2.82
CA GLU A 294 7.84 -5.10 2.02
C GLU A 294 7.52 -5.12 0.51
N HIS A 295 6.93 -6.21 0.00
CA HIS A 295 6.43 -6.25 -1.38
C HIS A 295 5.26 -5.27 -1.59
N ILE A 296 4.37 -5.14 -0.61
CA ILE A 296 3.27 -4.16 -0.64
C ILE A 296 3.84 -2.74 -0.74
N LYS A 297 4.90 -2.41 0.02
CA LYS A 297 5.57 -1.10 -0.06
C LYS A 297 6.14 -0.83 -1.45
N VAL A 298 6.71 -1.83 -2.12
CA VAL A 298 7.20 -1.71 -3.50
C VAL A 298 6.05 -1.43 -4.46
N LEU A 299 4.99 -2.25 -4.44
CA LEU A 299 3.81 -2.06 -5.30
C LEU A 299 3.11 -0.73 -5.03
N ARG A 300 3.04 -0.31 -3.77
CA ARG A 300 2.45 0.97 -3.37
C ARG A 300 3.14 2.15 -4.05
N ARG A 301 4.48 2.14 -4.15
CA ARG A 301 5.22 3.19 -4.86
C ARG A 301 4.83 3.24 -6.34
N LEU A 302 4.64 2.08 -6.96
CA LEU A 302 4.22 1.97 -8.37
C LEU A 302 2.76 2.40 -8.61
N LEU A 303 1.88 2.14 -7.65
CA LEU A 303 0.43 2.41 -7.76
C LEU A 303 0.03 3.83 -7.35
N LEU A 304 0.83 4.54 -6.53
CA LEU A 304 0.46 5.84 -5.92
C LEU A 304 0.87 7.09 -6.71
N ASP A 305 1.54 6.96 -7.86
CA ASP A 305 1.98 8.12 -8.66
C ASP A 305 0.80 8.92 -9.28
N GLN A 306 -0.44 8.43 -9.19
CA GLN A 306 -1.64 9.09 -9.70
C GLN A 306 -2.46 9.64 -8.52
N SER A 307 -2.43 10.95 -8.34
CA SER A 307 -3.16 11.66 -7.28
C SER A 307 -4.68 11.46 -7.46
N GLY A 308 -5.25 10.45 -6.80
CA GLY A 308 -6.69 10.16 -6.76
C GLY A 308 -7.14 8.78 -7.26
N SER A 309 -6.25 7.94 -7.81
CA SER A 309 -6.62 6.60 -8.31
C SER A 309 -6.57 5.53 -7.22
N ARG A 310 -7.62 4.70 -7.16
CA ARG A 310 -7.66 3.47 -6.34
C ARG A 310 -7.01 2.35 -7.15
N GLY A 311 -5.75 2.03 -6.84
CA GLY A 311 -5.07 0.91 -7.49
C GLY A 311 -5.69 -0.45 -7.14
N GLU A 312 -5.53 -1.42 -8.02
CA GLU A 312 -5.96 -2.80 -7.83
C GLU A 312 -4.75 -3.72 -7.65
N VAL A 313 -4.81 -4.64 -6.70
CA VAL A 313 -3.83 -5.73 -6.57
C VAL A 313 -4.57 -7.04 -6.68
N ILE A 314 -4.22 -7.86 -7.67
CA ILE A 314 -4.95 -9.07 -8.04
C ILE A 314 -4.04 -10.26 -7.79
N PHE A 315 -4.44 -11.18 -6.91
CA PHE A 315 -3.70 -12.41 -6.69
C PHE A 315 -4.25 -13.53 -7.56
N THR A 316 -3.41 -14.17 -8.36
CA THR A 316 -3.75 -15.43 -9.02
C THR A 316 -3.21 -16.58 -8.19
N PHE A 317 -4.08 -17.46 -7.71
CA PHE A 317 -3.68 -18.67 -6.99
C PHE A 317 -3.99 -19.91 -7.81
N ASP A 318 -3.17 -20.94 -7.64
CA ASP A 318 -3.37 -22.28 -8.19
C ASP A 318 -4.50 -23.06 -7.46
N GLY A 319 -5.43 -22.33 -6.82
CA GLY A 319 -6.54 -22.87 -6.03
C GLY A 319 -6.16 -23.41 -4.65
N ASP A 320 -4.90 -23.29 -4.21
CA ASP A 320 -4.48 -23.84 -2.93
C ASP A 320 -4.90 -22.96 -1.72
N ALA A 321 -5.13 -23.59 -0.56
CA ALA A 321 -5.54 -22.89 0.65
C ALA A 321 -4.41 -22.08 1.31
N ALA A 322 -3.16 -22.27 0.88
CA ALA A 322 -1.97 -21.69 1.50
C ALA A 322 -1.71 -20.27 0.97
N GLY A 323 -1.77 -20.07 -0.35
CA GLY A 323 -1.62 -18.77 -1.00
C GLY A 323 -2.72 -17.79 -0.57
N GLN A 324 -3.96 -18.28 -0.51
CA GLN A 324 -5.12 -17.50 -0.03
C GLN A 324 -4.91 -16.98 1.41
N LYS A 325 -4.44 -17.87 2.29
CA LYS A 325 -4.17 -17.52 3.70
C LYS A 325 -2.99 -16.55 3.83
N ALA A 326 -1.97 -16.68 2.99
CA ALA A 326 -0.83 -15.77 2.96
C ALA A 326 -1.25 -14.36 2.52
N ALA A 327 -2.04 -14.23 1.47
CA ALA A 327 -2.57 -12.93 1.05
C ALA A 327 -3.47 -12.30 2.12
N LEU A 328 -4.44 -13.04 2.68
CA LEU A 328 -5.28 -12.52 3.75
C LEU A 328 -4.48 -11.99 4.93
N ARG A 329 -3.40 -12.67 5.32
CA ARG A 329 -2.50 -12.22 6.39
C ARG A 329 -1.77 -10.93 6.01
N ALA A 330 -1.13 -10.90 4.84
CA ALA A 330 -0.39 -9.73 4.37
C ALA A 330 -1.27 -8.47 4.30
N PHE A 331 -2.54 -8.60 3.87
CA PHE A 331 -3.46 -7.47 3.79
C PHE A 331 -4.18 -7.13 5.10
N ALA A 332 -4.32 -8.07 6.04
CA ALA A 332 -4.93 -7.79 7.35
C ALA A 332 -4.10 -6.80 8.19
N GLU A 333 -2.77 -6.87 8.07
CA GLU A 333 -1.84 -6.02 8.79
C GLU A 333 -1.82 -4.60 8.19
N GLU A 334 -1.90 -4.48 6.87
CA GLU A 334 -1.68 -3.24 6.11
C GLU A 334 -2.97 -2.60 5.54
N GLN A 335 -4.13 -2.76 6.19
CA GLN A 335 -5.41 -2.16 5.77
C GLN A 335 -5.47 -0.60 5.83
N LYS A 336 -4.35 0.09 6.08
CA LYS A 336 -4.24 1.55 5.89
C LYS A 336 -4.18 1.92 4.40
N PHE A 337 -4.07 0.93 3.51
CA PHE A 337 -4.00 1.13 2.07
C PHE A 337 -5.36 0.85 1.42
N VAL A 338 -5.90 1.85 0.72
CA VAL A 338 -7.15 1.82 -0.04
C VAL A 338 -6.87 1.33 -1.47
N THR A 339 -6.05 0.29 -1.64
CA THR A 339 -6.06 -0.49 -2.88
C THR A 339 -7.09 -1.59 -2.77
N GLN A 340 -7.87 -1.74 -3.82
CA GLN A 340 -8.82 -2.83 -3.90
C GLN A 340 -8.03 -4.12 -4.15
N THR A 341 -7.99 -4.99 -3.14
CA THR A 341 -7.34 -6.29 -3.27
C THR A 341 -8.36 -7.32 -3.77
N PHE A 342 -7.99 -8.01 -4.84
CA PHE A 342 -8.79 -9.02 -5.49
C PHE A 342 -8.05 -10.35 -5.57
N VAL A 343 -8.82 -11.40 -5.82
CA VAL A 343 -8.33 -12.74 -6.10
C VAL A 343 -8.94 -13.23 -7.40
N ALA A 344 -8.14 -13.88 -8.22
CA ALA A 344 -8.57 -14.62 -9.39
C ALA A 344 -8.13 -16.08 -9.22
N VAL A 345 -9.09 -17.00 -9.19
CA VAL A 345 -8.80 -18.44 -9.10
C VAL A 345 -9.37 -19.13 -10.32
N GLN A 346 -8.55 -19.96 -10.97
CA GLN A 346 -9.05 -20.78 -12.06
C GLN A 346 -9.78 -22.00 -11.51
N GLN A 347 -10.97 -22.30 -12.06
CA GLN A 347 -11.83 -23.38 -11.55
C GLN A 347 -11.17 -24.76 -11.56
N ASP A 348 -10.33 -25.01 -12.57
CA ASP A 348 -9.60 -26.27 -12.74
C ASP A 348 -8.27 -26.32 -11.95
N GLY A 349 -7.96 -25.30 -11.15
CA GLY A 349 -6.73 -25.20 -10.37
C GLY A 349 -5.46 -24.99 -11.22
N LEU A 350 -5.60 -24.56 -12.47
CA LEU A 350 -4.48 -24.32 -13.38
C LEU A 350 -3.78 -23.00 -13.04
N ASP A 351 -2.44 -23.04 -12.98
CA ASP A 351 -1.60 -21.84 -12.93
C ASP A 351 -1.71 -21.06 -14.27
N PRO A 352 -1.32 -19.77 -14.33
CA PRO A 352 -1.39 -19.00 -15.57
C PRO A 352 -0.61 -19.60 -16.75
N CYS A 353 0.47 -20.32 -16.50
CA CYS A 353 1.27 -20.99 -17.53
C CYS A 353 0.51 -22.18 -18.16
N ASP A 354 -0.03 -23.06 -17.33
CA ASP A 354 -0.79 -24.24 -17.72
C ASP A 354 -2.15 -23.84 -18.31
N LEU A 355 -2.76 -22.76 -17.81
CA LEU A 355 -3.97 -22.16 -18.37
C LEU A 355 -3.74 -21.67 -19.80
N ARG A 356 -2.64 -20.95 -20.04
CA ARG A 356 -2.25 -20.48 -21.38
C ARG A 356 -2.06 -21.65 -22.34
N LEU A 357 -1.44 -22.73 -21.89
CA LEU A 357 -1.19 -23.93 -22.70
C LEU A 357 -2.48 -24.65 -23.09
N LYS A 358 -3.38 -24.83 -22.13
CA LYS A 358 -4.60 -25.63 -22.34
C LYS A 358 -5.73 -24.85 -23.02
N HIS A 359 -5.88 -23.56 -22.68
CA HIS A 359 -7.05 -22.76 -23.07
C HIS A 359 -6.67 -21.49 -23.85
N GLY A 360 -5.38 -21.26 -24.10
CA GLY A 360 -4.89 -20.13 -24.88
C GLY A 360 -4.72 -18.83 -24.08
N GLU A 361 -4.18 -17.81 -24.75
CA GLU A 361 -3.85 -16.51 -24.15
C GLU A 361 -5.08 -15.75 -23.64
N ALA A 362 -6.22 -15.87 -24.33
CA ALA A 362 -7.45 -15.20 -23.94
C ALA A 362 -7.91 -15.64 -22.54
N ALA A 363 -7.79 -16.94 -22.22
CA ALA A 363 -8.19 -17.49 -20.93
C ALA A 363 -7.41 -16.86 -19.76
N VAL A 364 -6.13 -16.52 -19.95
CA VAL A 364 -5.32 -15.85 -18.92
C VAL A 364 -5.82 -14.43 -18.67
N ARG A 365 -6.23 -13.70 -19.73
CA ARG A 365 -6.85 -12.37 -19.57
C ARG A 365 -8.20 -12.46 -18.87
N ASP A 366 -9.01 -13.44 -19.26
CA ASP A 366 -10.33 -13.66 -18.69
C ASP A 366 -10.25 -14.02 -17.20
N LEU A 367 -9.27 -14.83 -16.79
CA LEU A 367 -8.98 -15.14 -15.38
C LEU A 367 -8.75 -13.84 -14.57
N VAL A 368 -7.90 -12.94 -15.06
CA VAL A 368 -7.61 -11.67 -14.37
C VAL A 368 -8.82 -10.73 -14.39
N ALA A 369 -9.62 -10.77 -15.47
CA ALA A 369 -10.84 -9.98 -15.58
C ALA A 369 -11.93 -10.46 -14.63
N SER A 370 -12.05 -11.77 -14.39
CA SER A 370 -13.04 -12.40 -13.51
C SER A 370 -12.69 -12.33 -12.02
N ARG A 371 -11.71 -11.51 -11.64
CA ARG A 371 -11.29 -11.33 -10.25
C ARG A 371 -12.45 -10.93 -9.35
N GLU A 372 -12.43 -11.42 -8.12
CA GLU A 372 -13.40 -11.08 -7.08
C GLU A 372 -12.72 -10.45 -5.85
N PRO A 373 -13.43 -9.64 -5.04
CA PRO A 373 -12.84 -9.03 -3.85
C PRO A 373 -12.30 -10.06 -2.86
N LEU A 374 -11.10 -9.82 -2.32
CA LEU A 374 -10.41 -10.76 -1.43
C LEU A 374 -11.25 -11.20 -0.22
N PHE A 375 -11.95 -10.26 0.43
CA PHE A 375 -12.81 -10.60 1.57
C PHE A 375 -14.01 -11.45 1.16
N ALA A 376 -14.66 -11.13 0.02
CA ALA A 376 -15.78 -11.93 -0.48
C ALA A 376 -15.36 -13.38 -0.73
N PHE A 377 -14.24 -13.56 -1.42
CA PHE A 377 -13.67 -14.87 -1.70
C PHE A 377 -13.34 -15.65 -0.42
N ALA A 378 -12.66 -15.00 0.54
CA ALA A 378 -12.25 -15.62 1.79
C ALA A 378 -13.45 -16.08 2.63
N ILE A 379 -14.48 -15.24 2.74
CA ILE A 379 -15.70 -15.58 3.47
C ILE A 379 -16.42 -16.74 2.78
N ARG A 380 -16.64 -16.68 1.46
CA ARG A 380 -17.30 -17.74 0.69
C ARG A 380 -16.55 -19.07 0.77
N SER A 381 -15.22 -19.04 0.74
CA SER A 381 -14.36 -20.22 0.87
C SER A 381 -14.40 -20.87 2.26
N VAL A 382 -14.76 -20.11 3.31
CA VAL A 382 -15.05 -20.66 4.63
C VAL A 382 -16.45 -21.25 4.66
N ILE A 383 -17.45 -20.53 4.15
CA ILE A 383 -18.85 -20.97 4.11
C ILE A 383 -18.99 -22.29 3.35
N SER A 384 -18.27 -22.47 2.22
CA SER A 384 -18.36 -23.67 1.37
C SER A 384 -17.95 -24.98 2.06
N ARG A 385 -17.35 -24.91 3.25
CA ARG A 385 -16.95 -26.08 4.06
C ARG A 385 -18.07 -26.62 4.94
N TYR A 386 -19.20 -25.93 5.00
CA TYR A 386 -20.33 -26.23 5.88
C TYR A 386 -21.60 -26.50 5.07
N ASP A 387 -22.45 -27.37 5.59
CA ASP A 387 -23.77 -27.63 5.01
C ASP A 387 -24.78 -26.54 5.42
N VAL A 388 -24.88 -25.49 4.61
CA VAL A 388 -25.80 -24.36 4.83
C VAL A 388 -27.28 -24.70 4.57
N SER A 389 -27.62 -25.95 4.26
CA SER A 389 -29.02 -26.39 4.18
C SER A 389 -29.65 -26.60 5.56
N THR A 390 -28.82 -26.76 6.61
CA THR A 390 -29.26 -26.95 8.00
C THR A 390 -29.01 -25.70 8.86
N ASN A 391 -29.78 -25.51 9.94
CA ASN A 391 -29.59 -24.38 10.84
C ASN A 391 -28.25 -24.48 11.58
N GLU A 392 -27.85 -25.69 11.99
CA GLU A 392 -26.59 -25.99 12.66
C GLU A 392 -25.39 -25.69 11.73
N GLY A 393 -25.50 -26.05 10.45
CA GLY A 393 -24.47 -25.77 9.46
C GLY A 393 -24.37 -24.28 9.11
N ARG A 394 -25.50 -23.56 9.01
CA ARG A 394 -25.52 -22.09 8.86
C ARG A 394 -24.87 -21.39 10.05
N LEU A 395 -25.19 -21.80 11.27
CA LEU A 395 -24.60 -21.23 12.48
C LEU A 395 -23.09 -21.51 12.54
N SER A 396 -22.67 -22.73 12.23
CA SER A 396 -21.25 -23.10 12.19
C SER A 396 -20.48 -22.32 11.12
N ALA A 397 -21.09 -22.08 9.95
CA ALA A 397 -20.52 -21.26 8.89
C ALA A 397 -20.39 -19.79 9.31
N LEU A 398 -21.42 -19.22 9.95
CA LEU A 398 -21.39 -17.88 10.53
C LEU A 398 -20.26 -17.75 11.53
N ASP A 399 -20.16 -18.69 12.47
CA ASP A 399 -19.15 -18.66 13.53
C ASP A 399 -17.72 -18.73 12.98
N ALA A 400 -17.52 -19.48 11.89
CA ALA A 400 -16.24 -19.60 11.22
C ALA A 400 -15.88 -18.39 10.35
N ALA A 401 -16.86 -17.75 9.71
CA ALA A 401 -16.66 -16.59 8.84
C ALA A 401 -16.58 -15.26 9.62
N ALA A 402 -17.25 -15.16 10.77
CA ALA A 402 -17.32 -13.96 11.60
C ALA A 402 -15.95 -13.35 11.96
N PRO A 403 -14.89 -14.12 12.30
CA PRO A 403 -13.56 -13.57 12.55
C PRO A 403 -12.96 -12.81 11.36
N ILE A 404 -13.26 -13.24 10.13
CA ILE A 404 -12.76 -12.57 8.91
C ILE A 404 -13.43 -11.20 8.77
N VAL A 405 -14.76 -11.14 8.91
CA VAL A 405 -15.53 -9.89 8.84
C VAL A 405 -15.14 -8.95 9.99
N ALA A 406 -15.02 -9.47 11.20
CA ALA A 406 -14.56 -8.73 12.37
C ALA A 406 -13.19 -8.06 12.18
N GLY A 407 -12.28 -8.73 11.46
CA GLY A 407 -10.93 -8.25 11.15
C GLY A 407 -10.88 -7.10 10.13
N ILE A 408 -11.99 -6.73 9.49
CA ILE A 408 -12.04 -5.61 8.53
C ILE A 408 -12.04 -4.29 9.29
N LYS A 409 -10.96 -3.51 9.26
CA LYS A 409 -10.80 -2.24 10.01
C LYS A 409 -11.73 -1.14 9.50
N ASP A 410 -12.02 -1.08 8.20
CA ASP A 410 -13.00 -0.16 7.63
C ASP A 410 -14.42 -0.53 8.11
N ARG A 411 -15.03 0.36 8.90
CA ARG A 411 -16.34 0.11 9.52
C ARG A 411 -17.47 0.00 8.48
N SER A 412 -17.41 0.79 7.42
CA SER A 412 -18.42 0.80 6.36
C SER A 412 -18.34 -0.50 5.57
N LEU A 413 -17.12 -0.90 5.18
CA LEU A 413 -16.89 -2.15 4.46
C LEU A 413 -17.24 -3.37 5.32
N ARG A 414 -16.91 -3.34 6.61
CA ARG A 414 -17.32 -4.38 7.58
C ARG A 414 -18.83 -4.53 7.64
N GLN A 415 -19.57 -3.42 7.71
CA GLN A 415 -21.03 -3.44 7.75
C GLN A 415 -21.59 -4.06 6.47
N LEU A 416 -21.08 -3.68 5.30
CA LEU A 416 -21.51 -4.25 4.01
C LEU A 416 -21.26 -5.76 3.95
N TYR A 417 -20.09 -6.23 4.38
CA TYR A 417 -19.81 -7.67 4.42
C TYR A 417 -20.62 -8.44 5.46
N ALA A 418 -21.04 -7.79 6.56
CA ALA A 418 -21.98 -8.41 7.51
C ALA A 418 -23.37 -8.62 6.88
N VAL A 419 -23.85 -7.65 6.08
CA VAL A 419 -25.09 -7.79 5.29
C VAL A 419 -24.94 -8.87 4.22
N ASP A 420 -23.82 -8.90 3.50
CA ASP A 420 -23.56 -9.96 2.53
C ASP A 420 -23.51 -11.34 3.19
N LEU A 421 -22.95 -11.46 4.39
CA LEU A 421 -22.90 -12.71 5.16
C LEU A 421 -24.30 -13.20 5.55
N ASP A 422 -25.20 -12.30 5.99
CA ASP A 422 -26.62 -12.62 6.22
C ASP A 422 -27.28 -13.15 4.95
N ARG A 423 -27.06 -12.47 3.81
CA ARG A 423 -27.59 -12.89 2.51
C ARG A 423 -27.06 -14.24 2.07
N TRP A 424 -25.77 -14.53 2.26
CA TRP A 424 -25.15 -15.79 1.84
C TRP A 424 -25.61 -16.98 2.69
N LEU A 425 -25.86 -16.77 3.99
CA LEU A 425 -26.29 -17.83 4.91
C LEU A 425 -27.81 -17.94 5.01
N GLY A 426 -28.54 -16.92 4.59
CA GLY A 426 -30.00 -16.92 4.53
C GLY A 426 -30.67 -16.89 5.90
N PHE A 427 -30.10 -16.18 6.88
CA PHE A 427 -30.78 -15.95 8.17
C PHE A 427 -31.92 -14.94 8.05
N ASN A 428 -31.85 -14.03 7.06
CA ASN A 428 -32.79 -12.93 6.85
C ASN A 428 -32.95 -12.08 8.13
N ASN A 429 -31.85 -11.95 8.88
CA ASN A 429 -31.80 -11.24 10.15
C ASN A 429 -30.41 -10.63 10.32
N GLU A 430 -30.19 -9.52 9.62
CA GLU A 430 -28.93 -8.76 9.65
C GLU A 430 -28.47 -8.45 11.09
N ARG A 431 -29.42 -8.14 11.99
CA ARG A 431 -29.10 -7.78 13.37
C ARG A 431 -28.51 -8.96 14.13
N PHE A 432 -29.10 -10.15 13.99
CA PHE A 432 -28.54 -11.39 14.56
C PHE A 432 -27.10 -11.65 14.08
N VAL A 433 -26.84 -11.49 12.78
CA VAL A 433 -25.51 -11.70 12.21
C VAL A 433 -24.50 -10.68 12.74
N VAL A 434 -24.87 -9.39 12.79
CA VAL A 434 -24.01 -8.32 13.33
C VAL A 434 -23.71 -8.54 14.81
N ASP A 435 -24.71 -8.88 15.61
CA ASP A 435 -24.54 -9.15 17.04
C ASP A 435 -23.62 -10.35 17.26
N ARG A 436 -23.80 -11.43 16.47
CA ARG A 436 -22.96 -12.63 16.53
C ARG A 436 -21.50 -12.35 16.16
N ILE A 437 -21.25 -11.55 15.12
CA ILE A 437 -19.89 -11.11 14.75
C ILE A 437 -19.25 -10.33 15.92
N ALA A 438 -20.00 -9.46 16.58
CA ALA A 438 -19.51 -8.69 17.73
C ALA A 438 -19.18 -9.59 18.93
N GLU A 439 -20.01 -10.61 19.23
CA GLU A 439 -19.76 -11.61 20.27
C GLU A 439 -18.46 -12.40 20.00
N ILE A 440 -18.28 -12.89 18.78
CA ILE A 440 -17.10 -13.70 18.41
C ILE A 440 -15.83 -12.84 18.40
N SER A 441 -15.93 -11.59 17.99
CA SER A 441 -14.82 -10.64 18.10
C SER A 441 -14.37 -10.43 19.54
N ALA A 442 -15.30 -10.48 20.50
CA ALA A 442 -15.01 -10.33 21.91
C ALA A 442 -14.36 -11.59 22.52
N THR A 443 -14.63 -12.78 21.98
CA THR A 443 -14.09 -14.07 22.46
C THR A 443 -12.81 -14.52 21.76
N ALA A 444 -12.56 -14.10 20.51
CA ALA A 444 -11.38 -14.48 19.72
C ALA A 444 -10.09 -13.71 20.08
N ALA A 445 -10.16 -12.66 20.91
CA ALA A 445 -8.96 -12.05 21.47
C ALA A 445 -8.28 -13.06 22.42
N PRO A 446 -6.96 -13.31 22.33
CA PRO A 446 -6.30 -14.26 23.22
C PRO A 446 -6.60 -13.89 24.67
N ALA A 447 -7.07 -14.88 25.43
CA ALA A 447 -7.30 -14.77 26.87
C ALA A 447 -5.96 -14.42 27.55
N ARG A 448 -5.68 -13.12 27.67
CA ARG A 448 -4.82 -12.62 28.74
C ARG A 448 -5.43 -13.13 30.05
N PRO A 449 -4.62 -13.62 31.00
CA PRO A 449 -5.13 -14.21 32.22
C PRO A 449 -6.14 -13.26 32.85
N GLN A 450 -7.34 -13.78 33.11
CA GLN A 450 -8.44 -13.05 33.72
C GLN A 450 -7.94 -12.49 35.05
N ARG A 451 -7.61 -11.19 35.05
CA ARG A 451 -7.61 -10.39 36.26
C ARG A 451 -9.07 -10.14 36.64
N PRO A 452 -9.40 -10.14 37.94
CA PRO A 452 -10.76 -9.98 38.42
C PRO A 452 -11.35 -8.66 37.91
N ALA A 453 -12.67 -8.64 37.74
CA ALA A 453 -13.43 -7.55 37.13
C ALA A 453 -13.03 -6.16 37.66
N GLY A 454 -12.58 -5.30 36.73
CA GLY A 454 -12.27 -3.87 36.91
C GLY A 454 -12.28 -3.14 35.54
N PRO A 455 -12.51 -1.81 35.50
CA PRO A 455 -13.35 -1.16 34.49
C PRO A 455 -12.67 -0.63 33.20
N ARG A 456 -13.52 -0.45 32.18
CA ARG A 456 -13.49 0.44 30.98
C ARG A 456 -12.38 0.26 29.93
N ARG A 457 -12.80 0.19 28.66
CA ARG A 457 -11.97 0.30 27.44
C ARG A 457 -11.11 1.57 27.53
N VAL A 458 -9.80 1.43 27.39
CA VAL A 458 -8.91 2.60 27.23
C VAL A 458 -9.24 3.26 25.89
N ALA A 459 -9.71 4.50 25.95
CA ALA A 459 -9.99 5.35 24.80
C ALA A 459 -8.74 5.48 23.91
N ASP A 460 -8.92 5.41 22.59
CA ASP A 460 -7.85 5.72 21.63
C ASP A 460 -7.59 7.23 21.60
N LEU A 461 -6.58 7.67 22.36
CA LEU A 461 -6.16 9.06 22.47
C LEU A 461 -5.54 9.62 21.18
N THR A 462 -5.50 8.86 20.07
CA THR A 462 -5.01 9.32 18.77
C THR A 462 -6.11 9.83 17.83
N ASP A 463 -7.39 9.58 18.13
CA ASP A 463 -8.53 10.08 17.34
C ASP A 463 -8.70 11.61 17.52
N PRO A 464 -8.67 12.41 16.43
CA PRO A 464 -8.90 13.85 16.48
C PRO A 464 -10.26 14.26 17.08
N GLY A 465 -11.30 13.45 16.89
CA GLY A 465 -12.64 13.68 17.45
C GLY A 465 -12.64 13.50 18.97
N VAL A 466 -12.06 12.40 19.46
CA VAL A 466 -11.91 12.13 20.90
C VAL A 466 -11.05 13.20 21.58
N ARG A 467 -10.01 13.69 20.90
CA ARG A 467 -9.20 14.83 21.37
C ARG A 467 -10.04 16.11 21.48
N THR A 468 -10.84 16.41 20.47
CA THR A 468 -11.72 17.59 20.46
C THR A 468 -12.73 17.52 21.61
N GLU A 469 -13.35 16.35 21.83
CA GLU A 469 -14.25 16.11 22.97
C GLU A 469 -13.55 16.36 24.32
N ALA A 470 -12.34 15.81 24.49
CA ALA A 470 -11.56 15.99 25.71
C ALA A 470 -11.18 17.45 25.94
N GLU A 471 -10.78 18.19 24.90
CA GLU A 471 -10.46 19.62 24.99
C GLU A 471 -11.68 20.45 25.37
N VAL A 472 -12.86 20.19 24.78
CA VAL A 472 -14.10 20.90 25.15
C VAL A 472 -14.50 20.60 26.60
N LEU A 473 -14.41 19.34 27.04
CA LEU A 473 -14.70 18.98 28.44
C LEU A 473 -13.67 19.56 29.41
N ARG A 474 -12.39 19.64 29.02
CA ARG A 474 -11.35 20.31 29.81
C ARG A 474 -11.64 21.81 29.95
N LEU A 475 -12.05 22.47 28.87
CA LEU A 475 -12.52 23.86 28.92
C LEU A 475 -13.76 24.01 29.80
N ALA A 476 -14.71 23.07 29.77
CA ALA A 476 -15.90 23.10 30.61
C ALA A 476 -15.58 22.93 32.11
N VAL A 477 -14.54 22.16 32.44
CA VAL A 477 -14.05 22.00 33.83
C VAL A 477 -13.21 23.20 34.28
N GLN A 478 -12.31 23.72 33.43
CA GLN A 478 -11.34 24.74 33.84
C GLN A 478 -11.78 26.18 33.61
N ARG A 479 -12.54 26.43 32.53
CA ARG A 479 -12.92 27.76 32.00
C ARG A 479 -14.37 27.78 31.49
N PRO A 480 -15.37 27.36 32.30
CA PRO A 480 -16.76 27.24 31.85
C PRO A 480 -17.34 28.55 31.29
N ALA A 481 -16.93 29.71 31.82
CA ALA A 481 -17.34 31.02 31.32
C ALA A 481 -17.04 31.26 29.82
N LEU A 482 -15.97 30.62 29.27
CA LEU A 482 -15.61 30.76 27.85
C LEU A 482 -16.56 29.98 26.93
N LEU A 483 -17.24 28.97 27.45
CA LEU A 483 -18.19 28.18 26.70
C LEU A 483 -19.60 28.76 26.80
N GLY A 484 -20.01 29.12 28.03
CA GLY A 484 -21.34 29.64 28.34
C GLY A 484 -22.46 28.76 27.77
N ALA A 485 -23.63 29.36 27.51
CA ALA A 485 -24.86 28.70 27.04
C ALA A 485 -24.71 27.81 25.77
N ARG A 486 -23.59 27.93 25.05
CA ARG A 486 -23.30 27.15 23.85
C ARG A 486 -22.93 25.71 24.17
N PHE A 487 -22.32 25.44 25.33
CA PHE A 487 -21.98 24.07 25.72
C PHE A 487 -23.25 23.26 26.01
N GLU A 488 -24.23 23.86 26.67
CA GLU A 488 -25.51 23.23 27.01
C GLU A 488 -26.37 22.97 25.78
N ALA A 489 -26.19 23.76 24.71
CA ALA A 489 -26.85 23.52 23.43
C ALA A 489 -26.29 22.30 22.68
N ILE A 490 -25.09 21.81 23.06
CA ILE A 490 -24.51 20.59 22.52
C ILE A 490 -25.09 19.41 23.29
N GLY A 491 -25.88 18.58 22.62
CA GLY A 491 -26.44 17.39 23.26
C GLY A 491 -25.38 16.32 23.53
N ALA A 492 -25.70 15.41 24.46
CA ALA A 492 -24.81 14.33 24.88
C ALA A 492 -24.41 13.40 23.71
N GLU A 493 -25.22 13.34 22.65
CA GLU A 493 -24.97 12.60 21.41
C GLU A 493 -23.77 13.12 20.59
N ALA A 494 -23.29 14.34 20.87
CA ALA A 494 -22.08 14.87 20.26
C ALA A 494 -20.80 14.16 20.73
N PHE A 495 -20.84 13.53 21.92
CA PHE A 495 -19.70 12.83 22.50
C PHE A 495 -19.74 11.33 22.16
N THR A 496 -18.58 10.76 21.84
CA THR A 496 -18.45 9.36 21.43
C THR A 496 -18.06 8.43 22.57
N LEU A 497 -17.30 8.93 23.54
CA LEU A 497 -16.87 8.12 24.68
C LEU A 497 -17.91 8.10 25.80
N PRO A 498 -18.28 6.93 26.35
CA PRO A 498 -19.24 6.85 27.44
C PRO A 498 -18.86 7.71 28.65
N GLU A 499 -17.56 7.83 28.95
CA GLU A 499 -17.03 8.68 30.03
C GLU A 499 -17.16 10.18 29.72
N HIS A 500 -17.00 10.60 28.47
CA HIS A 500 -17.24 11.97 28.04
C HIS A 500 -18.72 12.33 28.08
N VAL A 501 -19.59 11.41 27.64
CA VAL A 501 -21.05 11.53 27.77
C VAL A 501 -21.45 11.68 29.24
N ALA A 502 -20.87 10.86 30.13
CA ALA A 502 -21.16 10.90 31.55
C ALA A 502 -20.65 12.19 32.21
N LEU A 503 -19.45 12.66 31.86
CA LEU A 503 -18.93 13.94 32.34
C LEU A 503 -19.73 15.14 31.82
N HIS A 504 -20.14 15.11 30.55
CA HIS A 504 -21.04 16.13 30.00
C HIS A 504 -22.34 16.21 30.80
N ARG A 505 -23.00 15.07 31.05
CA ARG A 505 -24.22 15.02 31.86
C ARG A 505 -24.00 15.54 33.26
N LEU A 506 -22.92 15.13 33.93
CA LEU A 506 -22.54 15.65 35.24
C LEU A 506 -22.40 17.18 35.24
N ILE A 507 -21.77 17.76 34.21
CA ILE A 507 -21.61 19.21 34.09
C ILE A 507 -22.96 19.91 33.91
N ILE A 508 -23.87 19.34 33.11
CA ILE A 508 -25.23 19.85 32.93
C ILE A 508 -26.03 19.76 34.23
N ASP A 509 -25.97 18.62 34.92
CA ASP A 509 -26.70 18.35 36.17
C ASP A 509 -26.23 19.28 37.31
N ALA A 510 -24.93 19.61 37.34
CA ALA A 510 -24.34 20.57 38.28
C ALA A 510 -24.67 22.06 37.99
N GLY A 511 -25.54 22.32 37.00
CA GLY A 511 -26.05 23.65 36.64
C GLY A 511 -25.52 24.21 35.32
N GLY A 512 -24.68 23.48 34.60
CA GLY A 512 -24.11 23.90 33.32
C GLY A 512 -22.97 24.92 33.44
N THR A 513 -22.28 25.16 32.32
CA THR A 513 -21.16 26.08 32.23
C THR A 513 -21.58 27.55 32.35
N ALA A 514 -22.81 27.90 31.97
CA ALA A 514 -23.37 29.25 32.12
C ALA A 514 -23.58 29.64 33.60
N ALA A 515 -23.91 28.68 34.47
CA ALA A 515 -24.12 28.91 35.91
C ALA A 515 -22.86 28.64 36.77
N ALA A 516 -21.76 28.23 36.13
CA ALA A 516 -20.51 27.90 36.81
C ALA A 516 -19.64 29.13 37.17
N GLY A 517 -20.04 30.34 36.78
CA GLY A 517 -19.27 31.56 37.01
C GLY A 517 -17.90 31.52 36.30
N PRO A 518 -16.82 32.10 36.87
CA PRO A 518 -15.50 32.07 36.25
C PRO A 518 -14.83 30.67 36.28
N GLY A 519 -15.48 29.67 36.88
CA GLY A 519 -14.89 28.34 37.12
C GLY A 519 -13.99 28.30 38.35
N GLY A 520 -12.89 27.56 38.25
CA GLY A 520 -11.91 27.42 39.34
C GLY A 520 -12.29 26.38 40.39
N ARG A 521 -11.68 26.47 41.58
CA ARG A 521 -11.76 25.42 42.61
C ARG A 521 -13.19 25.13 43.07
N GLU A 522 -13.99 26.17 43.31
CA GLU A 522 -15.38 26.01 43.75
C GLU A 522 -16.25 25.24 42.74
N TRP A 523 -16.00 25.46 41.44
CA TRP A 523 -16.68 24.72 40.38
C TRP A 523 -16.25 23.25 40.32
N VAL A 524 -14.94 23.00 40.42
CA VAL A 524 -14.39 21.63 40.45
C VAL A 524 -14.88 20.88 41.69
N ASP A 525 -14.92 21.52 42.86
CA ASP A 525 -15.43 20.93 44.11
C ASP A 525 -16.91 20.55 43.98
N ARG A 526 -17.72 21.38 43.30
CA ARG A 526 -19.13 21.06 42.99
C ARG A 526 -19.25 19.84 42.09
N LEU A 527 -18.48 19.78 41.00
CA LEU A 527 -18.46 18.62 40.10
C LEU A 527 -18.02 17.35 40.84
N LEU A 528 -17.02 17.43 41.72
CA LEU A 528 -16.54 16.29 42.51
C LEU A 528 -17.55 15.79 43.55
N ALA A 529 -18.37 16.68 44.11
CA ALA A 529 -19.42 16.33 45.05
C ALA A 529 -20.53 15.49 44.40
N GLU A 530 -20.85 15.78 43.14
CA GLU A 530 -21.88 15.07 42.36
C GLU A 530 -21.31 13.91 41.51
N ALA A 531 -19.99 13.87 41.29
CA ALA A 531 -19.34 12.82 40.53
C ALA A 531 -19.37 11.45 41.23
N ASP A 532 -19.70 10.41 40.47
CA ASP A 532 -19.47 9.04 40.89
C ASP A 532 -17.96 8.70 40.96
N GLU A 533 -17.63 7.57 41.59
CA GLU A 533 -16.25 7.13 41.78
C GLU A 533 -15.48 6.94 40.45
N SER A 534 -16.20 6.73 39.34
CA SER A 534 -15.60 6.56 38.02
C SER A 534 -15.25 7.89 37.34
N LEU A 535 -15.95 8.98 37.66
CA LEU A 535 -15.76 10.31 37.08
C LEU A 535 -14.84 11.21 37.90
N ARG A 536 -14.72 11.01 39.21
CA ARG A 536 -13.85 11.83 40.09
C ARG A 536 -12.40 11.93 39.61
N GLY A 537 -11.83 10.81 39.14
CA GLY A 537 -10.49 10.79 38.56
C GLY A 537 -10.38 11.61 37.28
N MET A 538 -11.42 11.59 36.44
CA MET A 538 -11.46 12.38 35.20
C MET A 538 -11.60 13.88 35.47
N VAL A 539 -12.51 14.26 36.37
CA VAL A 539 -12.70 15.66 36.79
C VAL A 539 -11.40 16.21 37.38
N THR A 540 -10.75 15.47 38.28
CA THR A 540 -9.47 15.89 38.90
C THR A 540 -8.37 16.06 37.86
N ARG A 541 -8.25 15.12 36.92
CA ARG A 541 -7.26 15.19 35.83
C ARG A 541 -7.53 16.38 34.91
N PHE A 542 -8.77 16.55 34.45
CA PHE A 542 -9.13 17.65 33.56
C PHE A 542 -9.06 19.01 34.25
N ALA A 543 -9.12 19.09 35.57
CA ALA A 543 -8.89 20.33 36.30
C ALA A 543 -7.42 20.82 36.28
N VAL A 544 -6.45 19.93 36.03
CA VAL A 544 -5.01 20.25 36.13
C VAL A 544 -4.21 20.10 34.83
N GLU A 545 -4.75 19.43 33.81
CA GLU A 545 -4.09 19.28 32.51
C GLU A 545 -3.94 20.63 31.78
N GLU A 546 -2.80 20.88 31.13
CA GLU A 546 -2.59 22.11 30.37
C GLU A 546 -3.55 22.22 29.17
N LEU A 547 -4.14 23.40 28.99
CA LEU A 547 -4.86 23.75 27.77
C LEU A 547 -3.85 23.97 26.63
N ARG A 548 -4.20 23.55 25.42
CA ARG A 548 -3.33 23.75 24.23
C ARG A 548 -3.39 25.18 23.67
N ALA A 549 -4.20 26.05 24.25
CA ALA A 549 -4.33 27.44 23.83
C ALA A 549 -3.07 28.24 24.21
N ASP A 550 -2.65 29.17 23.35
CA ASP A 550 -1.77 30.25 23.77
C ASP A 550 -2.54 31.22 24.68
N LEU A 551 -1.90 31.74 25.73
CA LEU A 551 -2.49 32.57 26.80
C LEU A 551 -3.17 33.84 26.27
N THR A 552 -2.86 34.24 25.03
CA THR A 552 -3.37 35.45 24.38
C THR A 552 -4.70 35.24 23.64
N SER A 553 -5.23 34.01 23.54
CA SER A 553 -6.34 33.68 22.65
C SER A 553 -7.29 32.57 23.14
N GLU A 554 -7.47 32.41 24.46
CA GLU A 554 -8.35 31.38 25.03
C GLU A 554 -9.81 31.45 24.52
N GLU A 555 -10.37 32.65 24.32
CA GLU A 555 -11.73 32.84 23.80
C GLU A 555 -11.90 32.29 22.37
N ARG A 556 -10.92 32.55 21.48
CA ARG A 556 -10.98 32.03 20.10
C ARG A 556 -10.80 30.52 20.09
N TYR A 557 -9.90 30.01 20.92
CA TYR A 557 -9.67 28.57 21.06
C TYR A 557 -10.93 27.86 21.54
N ALA A 558 -11.58 28.37 22.60
CA ALA A 558 -12.83 27.82 23.12
C ALA A 558 -13.95 27.83 22.08
N SER A 559 -14.10 28.94 21.34
CA SER A 559 -15.09 29.03 20.25
C SER A 559 -14.80 28.06 19.11
N ALA A 560 -13.52 27.85 18.75
CA ALA A 560 -13.12 26.93 17.70
C ALA A 560 -13.35 25.46 18.11
N MET A 561 -13.05 25.09 19.35
CA MET A 561 -13.29 23.72 19.86
C MET A 561 -14.79 23.40 19.94
N LEU A 562 -15.63 24.34 20.40
CA LEU A 562 -17.08 24.18 20.34
C LEU A 562 -17.57 24.01 18.90
N ALA A 563 -17.11 24.85 17.97
CA ALA A 563 -17.49 24.74 16.56
C ALA A 563 -17.06 23.40 15.93
N ALA A 564 -15.88 22.89 16.31
CA ALA A 564 -15.38 21.58 15.87
C ALA A 564 -16.24 20.42 16.41
N LEU A 565 -16.66 20.48 17.67
CA LEU A 565 -17.56 19.49 18.27
C LEU A 565 -18.98 19.55 17.67
N GLU A 566 -19.55 20.74 17.50
CA GLU A 566 -20.84 20.96 16.85
C GLU A 566 -20.83 20.41 15.40
N MET A 567 -19.72 20.59 14.67
CA MET A 567 -19.57 20.10 13.29
C MET A 567 -19.67 18.57 13.19
N ILE A 568 -19.24 17.84 14.22
CA ILE A 568 -19.37 16.37 14.28
C ILE A 568 -20.86 15.98 14.32
N SER A 569 -21.66 16.67 15.14
CA SER A 569 -23.11 16.40 15.24
C SER A 569 -23.85 16.74 13.94
N VAL A 570 -23.56 17.91 13.34
CA VAL A 570 -24.16 18.34 12.06
C VAL A 570 -23.80 17.36 10.93
N THR A 571 -22.57 16.85 10.90
CA THR A 571 -22.15 15.86 9.89
C THR A 571 -22.96 14.56 9.99
N ARG A 572 -23.22 14.06 11.20
CA ARG A 572 -24.08 12.88 11.40
C ARG A 572 -25.53 13.13 11.00
N ALA A 573 -26.07 14.31 11.32
CA ALA A 573 -27.43 14.69 10.92
C ALA A 573 -27.58 14.73 9.39
N ILE A 574 -26.58 15.25 8.68
CA ILE A 574 -26.51 15.24 7.21
C ILE A 574 -26.52 13.80 6.66
N GLU A 575 -25.73 12.89 7.24
CA GLU A 575 -25.69 11.49 6.81
C GLU A 575 -27.03 10.78 7.00
N GLN A 576 -27.68 10.98 8.15
CA GLN A 576 -29.01 10.44 8.44
C GLN A 576 -30.07 11.01 7.49
N LEU A 577 -29.99 12.30 7.18
CA LEU A 577 -30.93 12.96 6.27
C LEU A 577 -30.75 12.50 4.83
N LYS A 578 -29.50 12.37 4.34
CA LYS A 578 -29.18 11.80 3.03
C LYS A 578 -29.71 10.36 2.91
N SER A 579 -29.56 9.55 3.96
CA SER A 579 -30.08 8.19 4.02
C SER A 579 -31.62 8.14 3.93
N ARG A 580 -32.32 9.06 4.61
CA ARG A 580 -33.79 9.18 4.50
C ARG A 580 -34.23 9.62 3.10
N MET A 581 -33.58 10.63 2.54
CA MET A 581 -33.87 11.12 1.18
C MET A 581 -33.67 10.06 0.09
N GLN A 582 -32.68 9.16 0.24
CA GLN A 582 -32.47 8.05 -0.69
C GLN A 582 -33.61 7.03 -0.69
N ARG A 583 -34.44 7.01 0.36
CA ARG A 583 -35.58 6.09 0.53
C ARG A 583 -36.92 6.75 0.19
N THR A 584 -36.95 8.07 0.00
CA THR A 584 -38.15 8.83 -0.39
C THR A 584 -38.22 8.92 -1.91
N ASN A 585 -39.31 8.45 -2.50
CA ASN A 585 -39.49 8.54 -3.96
C ASN A 585 -39.74 10.01 -4.36
N PRO A 586 -38.86 10.63 -5.15
CA PRO A 586 -38.98 12.05 -5.48
C PRO A 586 -40.21 12.37 -6.35
N VAL A 587 -40.81 11.37 -7.01
CA VAL A 587 -41.98 11.54 -7.90
C VAL A 587 -43.29 11.32 -7.15
N GLU A 588 -43.36 10.30 -6.29
CA GLU A 588 -44.57 9.95 -5.53
C GLU A 588 -44.71 10.77 -4.24
N GLU A 589 -43.58 11.15 -3.63
CA GLU A 589 -43.51 11.86 -2.34
C GLU A 589 -42.79 13.22 -2.48
N GLN A 590 -43.13 13.96 -3.54
CA GLN A 590 -42.46 15.22 -3.92
C GLN A 590 -42.40 16.27 -2.80
N GLN A 591 -43.46 16.41 -1.99
CA GLN A 591 -43.49 17.37 -0.88
C GLN A 591 -42.51 17.01 0.23
N GLU A 592 -42.43 15.73 0.59
CA GLU A 592 -41.52 15.23 1.62
C GLU A 592 -40.07 15.28 1.14
N TYR A 593 -39.81 14.91 -0.11
CA TYR A 593 -38.49 15.02 -0.72
C TYR A 593 -37.97 16.47 -0.72
N ASN A 594 -38.82 17.44 -1.10
CA ASN A 594 -38.46 18.86 -1.10
C ASN A 594 -38.20 19.40 0.31
N ARG A 595 -38.97 18.93 1.31
CA ARG A 595 -38.77 19.27 2.73
C ARG A 595 -37.41 18.77 3.23
N LEU A 596 -37.11 17.49 3.00
CA LEU A 596 -35.83 16.88 3.39
C LEU A 596 -34.63 17.52 2.65
N PHE A 597 -34.80 17.88 1.38
CA PHE A 597 -33.78 18.62 0.62
C PHE A 597 -33.52 20.02 1.22
N GLY A 598 -34.58 20.74 1.62
CA GLY A 598 -34.44 22.03 2.31
C GLY A 598 -33.69 21.92 3.64
N GLU A 599 -34.00 20.90 4.44
CA GLU A 599 -33.26 20.59 5.68
C GLU A 599 -31.79 20.27 5.41
N LEU A 600 -31.51 19.55 4.32
CA LEU A 600 -30.14 19.19 3.95
C LEU A 600 -29.32 20.41 3.56
N VAL A 601 -29.89 21.31 2.77
CA VAL A 601 -29.24 22.57 2.38
C VAL A 601 -28.94 23.43 3.62
N ALA A 602 -29.89 23.51 4.57
CA ALA A 602 -29.69 24.24 5.81
C ALA A 602 -28.55 23.67 6.67
N LEU A 603 -28.49 22.34 6.84
CA LEU A 603 -27.42 21.67 7.58
C LEU A 603 -26.06 21.78 6.88
N GLU A 604 -26.01 21.70 5.55
CA GLU A 604 -24.77 21.90 4.77
C GLU A 604 -24.25 23.33 4.90
N GLN A 605 -25.14 24.33 4.91
CA GLN A 605 -24.79 25.74 5.17
C GLN A 605 -24.28 25.93 6.61
N GLN A 606 -24.95 25.33 7.59
CA GLN A 606 -24.50 25.34 8.99
C GLN A 606 -23.11 24.72 9.14
N ARG A 607 -22.86 23.56 8.49
CA ARG A 607 -21.55 22.90 8.49
C ARG A 607 -20.45 23.79 7.93
N ARG A 608 -20.73 24.54 6.85
CA ARG A 608 -19.77 25.49 6.27
C ARG A 608 -19.40 26.60 7.26
N VAL A 609 -20.39 27.20 7.92
CA VAL A 609 -20.16 28.25 8.94
C VAL A 609 -19.34 27.71 10.11
N LEU A 610 -19.64 26.49 10.59
CA LEU A 610 -18.89 25.84 11.66
C LEU A 610 -17.44 25.54 11.27
N ARG A 611 -17.21 25.13 10.02
CA ARG A 611 -15.86 24.88 9.49
C ARG A 611 -15.02 26.16 9.44
N GLU A 612 -15.60 27.27 9.00
CA GLU A 612 -14.91 28.58 8.99
C GLU A 612 -14.58 29.04 10.41
N ARG A 613 -15.46 28.80 11.38
CA ARG A 613 -15.23 29.11 12.81
C ARG A 613 -14.19 28.19 13.47
N ALA A 614 -14.17 26.91 13.11
CA ALA A 614 -13.19 25.95 13.63
C ALA A 614 -11.78 26.19 13.05
N ALA A 615 -11.68 26.72 11.82
CA ALA A 615 -10.40 27.04 11.17
C ALA A 615 -9.75 28.35 11.66
N GLY A 616 -10.47 29.18 12.42
CA GLY A 616 -9.97 30.43 13.00
C GLY A 616 -9.23 30.27 14.33
N SER A 617 -8.83 29.03 14.68
CA SER A 617 -8.08 28.67 15.89
C SER A 617 -6.61 29.01 15.81
#